data_AF-A0A2A9MKG3-F1
#
_entry.id   AF-A0A2A9MKG3-F1
#
_cell.length_a   1.000
_cell.length_b   1.000
_cell.length_c   1.000
_cell.angle_alpha   90.00
_cell.angle_beta   90.00
_cell.angle_gamma   90.00
#
_symmetry.space_group_name_H-M   'P 1'
#
loop_
_entity.id
_entity.type
_entity.pdbx_description
1 polymer ?
#
loop_
_entity_poly.entity_id
_entity_poly.type
_entity_poly.pdbx_seq_one_letter_code
_entity_poly.pdbx_strand_id
1 'polypeptide(L)'
;MPFALSTRDTFLLGAATGALVGAAATLGSLAYLHAREGSPCRCPGQAALARAAVRLLRLFSSPPSPSSAASSPASAGRPPCSSSLDCSSQTCASACGSAGACGSASSATGAASPAAFDTAAAEARDCPGAGGESAGKAAACEGCPNRALCASGAAAEAAQAQKSAVEEISHRLRNVKKKVMILSGKGGVGKSTVTSQLAWTAASRGLNVGICDVDVCGPSIPLMMQAVHGEVHQSAAGWEPVYVRDNLAVMSIGFLLPDADAAVVWRGPKKNGLIHQFFSDVRWGDLDLLLIDTPPGTSDEHLSLVSLLKTDGAIIVTTPQEAALQDVRKEINFCKKVGVNVLGVVENMASSVFASVNPNGAKSMCKQMEVPYSGAIPLDPSLLRACEAGVAAVEEFPTEPASEALEKLVSDLLTLLDLPLHRDEED
;
A
#
# COMPACT_ATOMS: atom_id res chain seq x y z
N MET A 1 -38.08 20.00 -48.31
CA MET A 1 -36.73 19.42 -48.28
C MET A 1 -35.95 20.08 -47.15
N PRO A 2 -35.67 19.41 -46.02
CA PRO A 2 -34.77 19.97 -45.04
C PRO A 2 -33.32 19.61 -45.42
N PHE A 3 -32.46 20.63 -45.46
CA PHE A 3 -31.02 20.49 -45.62
C PHE A 3 -30.44 19.73 -44.42
N ALA A 4 -29.81 18.58 -44.67
CA ALA A 4 -29.00 17.87 -43.69
C ALA A 4 -27.64 18.58 -43.58
N LEU A 5 -27.31 19.09 -42.39
CA LEU A 5 -25.97 19.61 -42.07
C LEU A 5 -24.96 18.46 -42.05
N SER A 6 -23.77 18.71 -42.61
CA SER A 6 -22.68 17.73 -42.69
C SER A 6 -22.09 17.46 -41.31
N THR A 7 -21.58 16.25 -41.09
CA THR A 7 -20.94 15.77 -39.85
C THR A 7 -19.78 16.68 -39.38
N ARG A 8 -19.19 17.46 -40.29
CA ARG A 8 -18.16 18.48 -40.00
C ARG A 8 -18.73 19.73 -39.31
N ASP A 9 -19.95 20.13 -39.64
CA ASP A 9 -20.60 21.32 -39.09
C ASP A 9 -21.10 21.06 -37.67
N THR A 10 -21.56 19.84 -37.39
CA THR A 10 -21.95 19.39 -36.03
C THR A 10 -20.74 19.33 -35.08
N PHE A 11 -19.56 18.98 -35.60
CA PHE A 11 -18.32 18.93 -34.82
C PHE A 11 -17.79 20.32 -34.49
N LEU A 12 -17.85 21.25 -35.45
CA LEU A 12 -17.48 22.66 -35.23
C LEU A 12 -18.45 23.38 -34.27
N LEU A 13 -19.74 23.07 -34.32
CA LEU A 13 -20.73 23.59 -33.37
C LEU A 13 -20.50 23.06 -31.94
N GLY A 14 -20.10 21.78 -31.82
CA GLY A 14 -19.73 21.14 -30.55
C GLY A 14 -18.43 21.71 -29.94
N ALA A 15 -17.42 21.99 -30.78
CA ALA A 15 -16.18 22.61 -30.34
C ALA A 15 -16.39 24.07 -29.90
N ALA A 16 -17.23 24.83 -30.61
CA ALA A 16 -17.57 26.20 -30.24
C ALA A 16 -18.38 26.28 -28.92
N THR A 17 -19.29 25.32 -28.69
CA THR A 17 -20.04 25.23 -27.42
C THR A 17 -19.15 24.81 -26.25
N GLY A 18 -18.20 23.88 -26.47
CA GLY A 18 -17.21 23.50 -25.46
C GLY A 18 -16.29 24.66 -25.04
N ALA A 19 -15.82 25.46 -26.00
CA ALA A 19 -14.97 26.63 -25.74
C ALA A 19 -15.72 27.74 -24.97
N LEU A 20 -17.00 27.97 -25.27
CA LEU A 20 -17.86 28.94 -24.58
C LEU A 20 -18.17 28.52 -23.12
N VAL A 21 -18.39 27.23 -22.88
CA VAL A 21 -18.60 26.69 -21.52
C VAL A 21 -17.31 26.77 -20.70
N GLY A 22 -16.16 26.45 -21.32
CA GLY A 22 -14.84 26.60 -20.71
C GLY A 22 -14.58 28.04 -20.27
N ALA A 23 -14.75 29.02 -21.17
CA ALA A 23 -14.54 30.43 -20.88
C ALA A 23 -15.49 30.96 -19.78
N ALA A 24 -16.76 30.50 -19.76
CA ALA A 24 -17.71 30.87 -18.71
C ALA A 24 -17.33 30.32 -17.32
N ALA A 25 -16.78 29.10 -17.27
CA ALA A 25 -16.32 28.49 -16.02
C ALA A 25 -15.05 29.17 -15.46
N THR A 26 -14.13 29.57 -16.34
CA THR A 26 -12.92 30.31 -15.93
C THR A 26 -13.27 31.72 -15.42
N LEU A 27 -14.18 32.42 -16.11
CA LEU A 27 -14.68 33.74 -15.66
C LEU A 27 -15.49 33.65 -14.37
N GLY A 28 -16.29 32.59 -14.18
CA GLY A 28 -17.00 32.33 -12.92
C GLY A 28 -16.06 32.07 -11.75
N SER A 29 -14.96 31.34 -11.98
CA SER A 29 -13.94 31.05 -10.97
C SER A 29 -13.13 32.29 -10.60
N LEU A 30 -12.78 33.14 -11.58
CA LEU A 30 -12.14 34.43 -11.34
C LEU A 30 -13.05 35.40 -10.58
N ALA A 31 -14.34 35.48 -10.93
CA ALA A 31 -15.31 36.30 -10.20
C ALA A 31 -15.54 35.81 -8.76
N TYR A 32 -15.51 34.49 -8.53
CA TYR A 32 -15.63 33.89 -7.20
C TYR A 32 -14.40 34.14 -6.33
N LEU A 33 -13.20 34.06 -6.91
CA LEU A 33 -11.94 34.38 -6.21
C LEU A 33 -11.89 35.86 -5.83
N HIS A 34 -12.33 36.75 -6.72
CA HIS A 34 -12.35 38.20 -6.44
C HIS A 34 -13.42 38.63 -5.43
N ALA A 35 -14.51 37.86 -5.26
CA ALA A 35 -15.52 38.11 -4.25
C ALA A 35 -15.10 37.63 -2.84
N ARG A 36 -14.09 36.75 -2.75
CA ARG A 36 -13.61 36.16 -1.49
C ARG A 36 -12.49 36.99 -0.83
N GLU A 37 -11.73 37.72 -1.62
CA GLU A 37 -10.77 38.74 -1.15
C GLU A 37 -11.52 40.08 -0.97
N GLY A 38 -12.04 40.34 0.22
CA GLY A 38 -12.97 41.44 0.51
C GLY A 38 -12.50 42.88 0.24
N SER A 39 -12.34 43.24 -1.03
CA SER A 39 -12.03 44.60 -1.49
C SER A 39 -13.26 45.25 -2.14
N PRO A 40 -13.71 46.45 -1.70
CA PRO A 40 -14.88 47.10 -2.26
C PRO A 40 -14.49 47.90 -3.52
N CYS A 41 -14.58 47.32 -4.71
CA CYS A 41 -14.32 48.06 -5.96
C CYS A 41 -15.58 48.63 -6.60
N ARG A 42 -15.59 49.97 -6.74
CA ARG A 42 -16.59 50.81 -7.39
C ARG A 42 -16.33 50.90 -8.90
N CYS A 43 -16.87 49.99 -9.71
CA CYS A 43 -16.95 50.20 -11.16
C CYS A 43 -18.31 49.75 -11.73
N PRO A 44 -19.07 50.62 -12.44
CA PRO A 44 -20.39 50.29 -12.99
C PRO A 44 -20.41 49.10 -13.97
N GLY A 45 -19.28 48.82 -14.64
CA GLY A 45 -19.17 47.75 -15.65
C GLY A 45 -19.13 46.33 -15.10
N GLN A 46 -18.49 46.10 -13.94
CA GLN A 46 -18.35 44.75 -13.38
C GLN A 46 -19.66 44.23 -12.76
N ALA A 47 -20.48 45.12 -12.20
CA ALA A 47 -21.81 44.79 -11.70
C ALA A 47 -22.82 44.43 -12.81
N ALA A 48 -22.59 44.88 -14.05
CA ALA A 48 -23.40 44.51 -15.21
C ALA A 48 -23.04 43.10 -15.71
N LEU A 49 -21.74 42.77 -15.75
CA LEU A 49 -21.27 41.43 -16.12
C LEU A 49 -21.72 40.34 -15.13
N ALA A 50 -21.63 40.61 -13.82
CA ALA A 50 -22.08 39.68 -12.79
C ALA A 50 -23.60 39.44 -12.87
N ARG A 51 -24.39 40.48 -13.14
CA ARG A 51 -25.85 40.36 -13.33
C ARG A 51 -26.21 39.59 -14.62
N ALA A 52 -25.44 39.75 -15.70
CA ALA A 52 -25.63 38.99 -16.93
C ALA A 52 -25.29 37.49 -16.75
N ALA A 53 -24.20 37.18 -16.04
CA ALA A 53 -23.79 35.80 -15.75
C ALA A 53 -24.80 35.06 -14.86
N VAL A 54 -25.33 35.71 -13.82
CA VAL A 54 -26.38 35.15 -12.95
C VAL A 54 -27.70 34.95 -13.71
N ARG A 55 -28.02 35.81 -14.68
CA ARG A 55 -29.22 35.69 -15.53
C ARG A 55 -29.10 34.51 -16.51
N LEU A 56 -27.88 34.25 -17.01
CA LEU A 56 -27.56 33.08 -17.86
C LEU A 56 -27.63 31.76 -17.08
N LEU A 57 -27.13 31.71 -15.85
CA LEU A 57 -27.19 30.52 -15.00
C LEU A 57 -28.63 30.15 -14.56
N ARG A 58 -29.52 31.16 -14.43
CA ARG A 58 -30.95 30.93 -14.15
C ARG A 58 -31.73 30.38 -15.34
N LEU A 59 -31.29 30.61 -16.58
CA LEU A 59 -31.93 30.04 -17.77
C LEU A 59 -31.69 28.54 -17.93
N PHE A 60 -30.66 27.98 -17.28
CA PHE A 60 -30.33 26.55 -17.29
C PHE A 60 -30.79 25.79 -16.04
N SER A 61 -31.48 26.47 -15.10
CA SER A 61 -31.92 25.89 -13.82
C SER A 61 -33.43 26.03 -13.66
N SER A 62 -34.22 25.19 -14.33
CA SER A 62 -35.65 24.99 -14.01
C SER A 62 -36.03 23.54 -14.29
N PRO A 63 -36.69 22.84 -13.34
CA PRO A 63 -37.05 21.43 -13.49
C PRO A 63 -38.35 21.29 -14.29
N PRO A 64 -38.55 20.21 -15.08
CA PRO A 64 -39.86 19.92 -15.64
C PRO A 64 -40.72 19.14 -14.63
N SER A 65 -42.01 19.49 -14.53
CA SER A 65 -43.07 18.72 -13.87
C SER A 65 -44.21 18.39 -14.87
N PRO A 66 -45.07 17.38 -14.61
CA PRO A 66 -45.45 16.39 -15.62
C PRO A 66 -46.91 16.48 -16.12
N SER A 67 -47.18 16.04 -17.36
CA SER A 67 -48.44 15.35 -17.73
C SER A 67 -48.44 14.70 -19.15
N SER A 68 -48.86 13.42 -19.16
CA SER A 68 -49.63 12.63 -20.17
C SER A 68 -49.06 12.20 -21.55
N ALA A 69 -48.72 10.90 -21.60
CA ALA A 69 -49.42 9.81 -22.34
C ALA A 69 -49.05 9.38 -23.79
N ALA A 70 -48.94 8.04 -23.91
CA ALA A 70 -48.92 7.10 -25.06
C ALA A 70 -47.59 6.92 -25.83
N SER A 71 -47.03 5.72 -26.06
CA SER A 71 -47.44 4.31 -25.85
C SER A 71 -46.24 3.32 -26.02
N SER A 72 -46.32 2.20 -25.28
CA SER A 72 -45.48 0.97 -25.04
C SER A 72 -44.82 0.21 -26.23
N PRO A 73 -44.13 -0.98 -26.08
CA PRO A 73 -43.92 -1.87 -24.90
C PRO A 73 -42.55 -2.62 -24.67
N ALA A 74 -42.38 -3.07 -23.40
CA ALA A 74 -41.83 -4.35 -22.83
C ALA A 74 -40.39 -4.84 -23.17
N SER A 75 -39.56 -5.42 -22.27
CA SER A 75 -39.75 -6.31 -21.11
C SER A 75 -38.53 -6.20 -20.14
N ALA A 76 -38.69 -5.87 -18.86
CA ALA A 76 -39.03 -6.70 -17.68
C ALA A 76 -37.82 -7.38 -17.00
N GLY A 77 -37.27 -6.69 -16.00
CA GLY A 77 -36.45 -7.26 -14.93
C GLY A 77 -37.32 -7.89 -13.82
N ARG A 78 -36.70 -8.78 -13.03
CA ARG A 78 -37.25 -9.31 -11.77
C ARG A 78 -37.17 -8.27 -10.64
N PRO A 79 -38.17 -8.18 -9.74
CA PRO A 79 -38.04 -7.51 -8.45
C PRO A 79 -38.00 -8.51 -7.27
N PRO A 80 -37.64 -8.06 -6.05
CA PRO A 80 -37.68 -8.83 -4.82
C PRO A 80 -39.04 -8.69 -4.11
N CYS A 81 -39.42 -9.67 -3.27
CA CYS A 81 -40.51 -9.54 -2.31
C CYS A 81 -40.20 -10.24 -0.98
N SER A 82 -40.72 -9.62 0.08
CA SER A 82 -40.61 -9.95 1.50
C SER A 82 -41.58 -11.05 1.96
N SER A 83 -41.15 -11.73 3.03
CA SER A 83 -41.92 -12.33 4.15
C SER A 83 -43.06 -13.34 3.92
N SER A 84 -42.91 -14.45 4.66
CA SER A 84 -43.92 -15.32 5.31
C SER A 84 -44.32 -16.66 4.66
N LEU A 85 -44.07 -17.70 5.46
CA LEU A 85 -44.81 -18.95 5.68
C LEU A 85 -44.74 -20.11 4.66
N ASP A 86 -44.29 -21.25 5.22
CA ASP A 86 -44.64 -22.66 4.97
C ASP A 86 -44.90 -23.14 3.53
N CYS A 87 -44.13 -24.14 3.09
CA CYS A 87 -44.68 -25.50 2.99
C CYS A 87 -43.59 -26.55 2.67
N SER A 88 -43.88 -27.74 3.14
CA SER A 88 -43.10 -28.97 3.24
C SER A 88 -42.93 -29.73 1.92
N SER A 89 -41.90 -30.58 1.92
CA SER A 89 -41.87 -31.94 1.36
C SER A 89 -42.08 -32.19 -0.15
N GLN A 90 -41.05 -32.87 -0.69
CA GLN A 90 -41.13 -34.05 -1.56
C GLN A 90 -41.31 -33.88 -3.08
N THR A 91 -40.40 -34.61 -3.74
CA THR A 91 -40.49 -35.27 -5.05
C THR A 91 -40.52 -34.40 -6.30
N CYS A 92 -39.45 -34.48 -7.08
CA CYS A 92 -39.50 -35.18 -8.37
C CYS A 92 -38.08 -35.44 -8.88
N ALA A 93 -37.74 -36.73 -8.90
CA ALA A 93 -36.56 -37.26 -9.56
C ALA A 93 -36.79 -37.32 -11.09
N SER A 94 -35.66 -37.44 -11.79
CA SER A 94 -35.47 -38.12 -13.08
C SER A 94 -36.20 -37.57 -14.31
N ALA A 95 -35.45 -36.89 -15.18
CA ALA A 95 -35.35 -37.23 -16.60
C ALA A 95 -34.34 -36.29 -17.30
N CYS A 96 -33.15 -36.78 -17.64
CA CYS A 96 -32.63 -36.82 -19.02
C CYS A 96 -31.16 -37.25 -18.98
N GLY A 97 -30.86 -38.35 -19.66
CA GLY A 97 -29.52 -38.92 -19.76
C GLY A 97 -28.71 -38.35 -20.93
N SER A 98 -27.39 -38.40 -20.73
CA SER A 98 -26.32 -38.68 -21.70
C SER A 98 -26.31 -37.98 -23.07
N ALA A 99 -25.30 -37.12 -23.25
CA ALA A 99 -24.19 -37.24 -24.21
C ALA A 99 -23.87 -35.93 -24.93
N GLY A 100 -22.58 -35.58 -24.96
CA GLY A 100 -22.05 -34.57 -25.90
C GLY A 100 -21.18 -33.52 -25.24
N ALA A 101 -19.87 -33.72 -25.32
CA ALA A 101 -18.83 -32.81 -24.88
C ALA A 101 -18.91 -31.42 -25.55
N CYS A 102 -18.68 -30.37 -24.76
CA CYS A 102 -18.02 -29.16 -25.24
C CYS A 102 -17.26 -28.54 -24.07
N GLY A 103 -15.96 -28.34 -24.26
CA GLY A 103 -15.04 -27.88 -23.25
C GLY A 103 -15.26 -26.42 -22.85
N SER A 104 -15.04 -26.14 -21.58
CA SER A 104 -14.57 -24.84 -21.11
C SER A 104 -13.51 -25.08 -20.04
N ALA A 105 -12.27 -24.80 -20.40
CA ALA A 105 -11.15 -24.78 -19.48
C ALA A 105 -11.28 -23.53 -18.61
N SER A 106 -11.78 -23.72 -17.39
CA SER A 106 -11.75 -22.72 -16.34
C SER A 106 -10.48 -22.95 -15.52
N SER A 107 -9.43 -22.18 -15.83
CA SER A 107 -8.18 -22.14 -15.09
C SER A 107 -8.42 -21.66 -13.66
N ALA A 108 -8.52 -22.60 -12.72
CA ALA A 108 -8.53 -22.33 -11.30
C ALA A 108 -7.08 -22.09 -10.83
N THR A 109 -6.68 -20.82 -10.77
CA THR A 109 -5.49 -20.38 -10.02
C THR A 109 -5.93 -19.39 -8.95
N GLY A 110 -6.57 -19.92 -7.90
CA GLY A 110 -6.67 -19.25 -6.61
C GLY A 110 -5.46 -19.64 -5.79
N ALA A 111 -4.41 -18.82 -5.79
CA ALA A 111 -3.28 -18.99 -4.90
C ALA A 111 -3.74 -18.64 -3.48
N ALA A 112 -4.06 -19.65 -2.68
CA ALA A 112 -4.26 -19.50 -1.24
C ALA A 112 -2.90 -19.65 -0.54
N SER A 113 -2.47 -18.62 0.18
CA SER A 113 -1.26 -18.62 1.00
C SER A 113 -1.44 -19.58 2.20
N PRO A 114 -0.50 -20.50 2.53
CA PRO A 114 -0.85 -21.68 3.35
C PRO A 114 -0.48 -21.61 4.84
N ALA A 115 0.27 -20.61 5.32
CA ALA A 115 1.01 -20.84 6.57
C ALA A 115 0.38 -20.32 7.87
N ALA A 116 -0.45 -19.27 7.85
CA ALA A 116 -0.86 -18.58 9.09
C ALA A 116 -2.38 -18.58 9.37
N PHE A 117 -3.21 -18.96 8.41
CA PHE A 117 -4.67 -18.92 8.56
C PHE A 117 -5.29 -20.20 9.14
N ASP A 118 -4.50 -21.26 9.34
CA ASP A 118 -5.05 -22.61 9.48
C ASP A 118 -4.84 -23.28 10.85
N THR A 119 -4.04 -22.74 11.77
CA THR A 119 -3.81 -23.44 13.06
C THR A 119 -5.06 -23.44 13.95
N ALA A 120 -5.72 -22.29 14.12
CA ALA A 120 -6.93 -22.19 14.94
C ALA A 120 -8.18 -22.86 14.30
N ALA A 121 -8.23 -22.94 12.96
CA ALA A 121 -9.30 -23.63 12.23
C ALA A 121 -9.08 -25.16 12.16
N ALA A 122 -7.82 -25.60 12.10
CA ALA A 122 -7.43 -27.01 12.14
C ALA A 122 -7.71 -27.66 13.51
N GLU A 123 -7.47 -26.94 14.61
CA GLU A 123 -7.79 -27.41 15.97
C GLU A 123 -9.31 -27.63 16.17
N ALA A 124 -10.15 -26.84 15.49
CA ALA A 124 -11.60 -26.98 15.55
C ALA A 124 -12.18 -28.15 14.73
N ARG A 125 -11.36 -28.81 13.88
CA ARG A 125 -11.82 -29.83 12.91
C ARG A 125 -11.06 -31.16 12.93
N ASP A 126 -10.16 -31.37 13.90
CA ASP A 126 -9.31 -32.59 13.95
C ASP A 126 -8.54 -32.82 12.63
N CYS A 127 -8.02 -31.72 12.07
CA CYS A 127 -7.30 -31.75 10.80
C CYS A 127 -5.89 -32.35 10.99
N PRO A 128 -5.48 -33.35 10.21
CA PRO A 128 -4.13 -33.95 10.32
C PRO A 128 -2.99 -33.02 9.87
N GLY A 129 -3.32 -31.82 9.36
CA GLY A 129 -2.37 -30.86 8.82
C GLY A 129 -1.88 -31.22 7.41
N ALA A 130 -1.43 -30.21 6.65
CA ALA A 130 -0.99 -30.37 5.26
C ALA A 130 0.28 -31.23 5.09
N GLY A 131 1.11 -31.33 6.14
CA GLY A 131 2.34 -32.13 6.17
C GLY A 131 2.22 -33.50 6.84
N GLY A 132 1.03 -33.87 7.34
CA GLY A 132 0.82 -35.14 8.03
C GLY A 132 0.69 -36.33 7.08
N GLU A 133 1.08 -37.53 7.50
CA GLU A 133 0.98 -38.76 6.67
C GLU A 133 -0.47 -39.09 6.26
N SER A 134 -1.44 -38.67 7.08
CA SER A 134 -2.88 -38.84 6.88
C SER A 134 -3.54 -37.65 6.16
N ALA A 135 -2.77 -36.66 5.72
CA ALA A 135 -3.27 -35.49 4.98
C ALA A 135 -3.98 -35.91 3.67
N GLY A 136 -5.22 -35.46 3.48
CA GLY A 136 -6.05 -35.82 2.33
C GLY A 136 -6.62 -37.26 2.36
N LYS A 137 -6.23 -38.07 3.35
CA LYS A 137 -6.62 -39.48 3.51
C LYS A 137 -7.52 -39.71 4.74
N ALA A 138 -7.42 -38.88 5.77
CA ALA A 138 -8.22 -38.99 7.00
C ALA A 138 -9.71 -38.69 6.76
N ALA A 139 -10.58 -39.21 7.62
CA ALA A 139 -12.01 -38.92 7.61
C ALA A 139 -12.30 -37.41 7.78
N ALA A 140 -11.49 -36.71 8.57
CA ALA A 140 -11.56 -35.26 8.74
C ALA A 140 -11.31 -34.47 7.44
N CYS A 141 -10.73 -35.09 6.40
CA CYS A 141 -10.48 -34.45 5.11
C CYS A 141 -11.68 -34.57 4.14
N GLU A 142 -12.74 -35.29 4.50
CA GLU A 142 -13.93 -35.40 3.64
C GLU A 142 -14.63 -34.04 3.48
N GLY A 143 -14.92 -33.67 2.23
CA GLY A 143 -15.50 -32.36 1.91
C GLY A 143 -14.51 -31.17 1.92
N CYS A 144 -13.22 -31.41 2.22
CA CYS A 144 -12.19 -30.36 2.15
C CYS A 144 -11.85 -30.03 0.68
N PRO A 145 -11.90 -28.75 0.25
CA PRO A 145 -11.53 -28.35 -1.11
C PRO A 145 -10.07 -28.71 -1.48
N ASN A 146 -9.18 -28.74 -0.50
CA ASN A 146 -7.76 -29.00 -0.68
C ASN A 146 -7.37 -30.48 -0.50
N ARG A 147 -8.34 -31.39 -0.31
CA ARG A 147 -8.08 -32.82 -0.07
C ARG A 147 -7.16 -33.45 -1.12
N ALA A 148 -7.40 -33.14 -2.40
CA ALA A 148 -6.62 -33.70 -3.51
C ALA A 148 -5.16 -33.24 -3.49
N LEU A 149 -4.90 -31.97 -3.15
CA LEU A 149 -3.56 -31.40 -3.03
C LEU A 149 -2.78 -31.97 -1.84
N CYS A 150 -3.46 -32.22 -0.73
CA CYS A 150 -2.87 -32.89 0.42
C CYS A 150 -2.59 -34.37 0.13
N ALA A 151 -3.54 -35.07 -0.52
CA ALA A 151 -3.40 -36.49 -0.86
C ALA A 151 -2.29 -36.75 -1.89
N SER A 152 -2.02 -35.79 -2.78
CA SER A 152 -0.92 -35.89 -3.75
C SER A 152 0.46 -35.64 -3.14
N GLY A 153 0.55 -35.23 -1.87
CA GLY A 153 1.80 -34.86 -1.21
C GLY A 153 2.32 -33.46 -1.55
N ALA A 154 1.73 -32.78 -2.54
CA ALA A 154 2.16 -31.45 -2.98
C ALA A 154 2.11 -30.41 -1.85
N ALA A 155 1.15 -30.54 -0.93
CA ALA A 155 1.05 -29.65 0.23
C ALA A 155 2.19 -29.88 1.25
N ALA A 156 2.63 -31.13 1.43
CA ALA A 156 3.76 -31.48 2.28
C ALA A 156 5.09 -31.03 1.67
N GLU A 157 5.25 -31.19 0.35
CA GLU A 157 6.41 -30.68 -0.40
C GLU A 157 6.51 -29.15 -0.30
N ALA A 158 5.39 -28.44 -0.47
CA ALA A 158 5.35 -26.99 -0.33
C ALA A 158 5.73 -26.53 1.09
N ALA A 159 5.21 -27.22 2.12
CA ALA A 159 5.55 -26.93 3.51
C ALA A 159 7.04 -27.17 3.81
N GLN A 160 7.60 -28.26 3.28
CA GLN A 160 9.02 -28.59 3.44
C GLN A 160 9.92 -27.58 2.68
N ALA A 161 9.54 -27.19 1.47
CA ALA A 161 10.25 -26.16 0.70
C ALA A 161 10.24 -24.82 1.44
N GLN A 162 9.09 -24.43 1.99
CA GLN A 162 8.98 -23.22 2.81
C GLN A 162 9.87 -23.28 4.05
N LYS A 163 9.91 -24.43 4.75
CA LYS A 163 10.79 -24.60 5.91
C LYS A 163 12.27 -24.46 5.54
N SER A 164 12.69 -25.09 4.43
CA SER A 164 14.05 -24.97 3.91
C SER A 164 14.41 -23.53 3.55
N ALA A 165 13.50 -22.80 2.91
CA ALA A 165 13.66 -21.39 2.56
C ALA A 165 13.86 -20.51 3.81
N VAL A 166 13.05 -20.72 4.85
CA VAL A 166 13.17 -19.98 6.13
C VAL A 166 14.52 -20.27 6.80
N GLU A 167 14.99 -21.51 6.79
CA GLU A 167 16.29 -21.89 7.36
C GLU A 167 17.46 -21.25 6.58
N GLU A 168 17.39 -21.25 5.25
CA GLU A 168 18.38 -20.60 4.38
C GLU A 168 18.46 -19.09 4.64
N ILE A 169 17.31 -18.41 4.65
CA ILE A 169 17.22 -16.98 4.92
C ILE A 169 17.72 -16.65 6.33
N SER A 170 17.37 -17.48 7.32
CA SER A 170 17.83 -17.31 8.70
C SER A 170 19.36 -17.42 8.79
N HIS A 171 19.96 -18.36 8.06
CA HIS A 171 21.41 -18.50 7.98
C HIS A 171 22.08 -17.33 7.24
N ARG A 172 21.46 -16.83 6.17
CA ARG A 172 21.97 -15.67 5.41
C ARG A 172 21.97 -14.40 6.25
N LEU A 173 20.89 -14.16 6.98
CA LEU A 173 20.67 -12.96 7.79
C LEU A 173 21.08 -13.15 9.26
N ARG A 174 21.97 -14.10 9.56
CA ARG A 174 22.42 -14.39 10.92
C ARG A 174 23.22 -13.26 11.56
N ASN A 175 23.91 -12.46 10.73
CA ASN A 175 24.73 -11.33 11.16
C ASN A 175 23.95 -10.00 11.19
N VAL A 176 22.66 -10.03 10.87
CA VAL A 176 21.78 -8.86 10.99
C VAL A 176 21.15 -8.87 12.37
N LYS A 177 21.56 -7.93 13.25
CA LYS A 177 21.13 -7.91 14.65
C LYS A 177 19.65 -7.62 14.81
N LYS A 178 19.11 -6.63 14.08
CA LYS A 178 17.70 -6.21 14.16
C LYS A 178 17.07 -6.01 12.79
N LYS A 179 15.84 -6.49 12.63
CA LYS A 179 15.06 -6.45 11.37
C LYS A 179 13.72 -5.77 11.63
N VAL A 180 13.54 -4.58 11.06
CA VAL A 180 12.34 -3.76 11.29
C VAL A 180 11.59 -3.54 9.98
N MET A 181 10.30 -3.87 9.98
CA MET A 181 9.42 -3.60 8.85
C MET A 181 8.88 -2.17 8.92
N ILE A 182 8.90 -1.46 7.80
CA ILE A 182 8.23 -0.16 7.69
C ILE A 182 6.96 -0.35 6.87
N LEU A 183 5.82 -0.18 7.53
CA LEU A 183 4.49 -0.41 7.00
C LEU A 183 3.76 0.91 6.78
N SER A 184 2.76 0.91 5.89
CA SER A 184 1.84 2.04 5.73
C SER A 184 0.47 1.55 5.27
N GLY A 185 -0.60 2.19 5.74
CA GLY A 185 -1.95 1.85 5.30
C GLY A 185 -2.28 2.32 3.87
N LYS A 186 -1.57 3.35 3.38
CA LYS A 186 -1.82 3.99 2.08
C LYS A 186 -0.53 4.40 1.39
N GLY A 187 -0.58 4.46 0.05
CA GLY A 187 0.45 5.12 -0.75
C GLY A 187 0.47 6.63 -0.52
N GLY A 188 1.64 7.24 -0.64
CA GLY A 188 1.82 8.70 -0.56
C GLY A 188 1.91 9.29 0.86
N VAL A 189 1.93 8.47 1.92
CA VAL A 189 2.14 8.94 3.30
C VAL A 189 3.59 9.29 3.64
N GLY A 190 4.52 9.07 2.69
CA GLY A 190 5.96 9.27 2.90
C GLY A 190 6.66 8.14 3.65
N LYS A 191 6.16 6.90 3.55
CA LYS A 191 6.79 5.69 4.13
C LYS A 191 8.27 5.57 3.77
N SER A 192 8.61 5.67 2.48
CA SER A 192 9.98 5.55 1.99
C SER A 192 10.85 6.75 2.37
N THR A 193 10.26 7.95 2.51
CA THR A 193 10.92 9.14 3.08
C THR A 193 11.32 8.89 4.54
N VAL A 194 10.40 8.36 5.36
CA VAL A 194 10.71 8.00 6.74
C VAL A 194 11.74 6.88 6.80
N THR A 195 11.63 5.85 5.95
CA THR A 195 12.61 4.75 5.91
C THR A 195 14.02 5.23 5.58
N SER A 196 14.17 6.01 4.50
CA SER A 196 15.47 6.55 4.08
C SER A 196 16.09 7.44 5.16
N GLN A 197 15.29 8.30 5.79
CA GLN A 197 15.81 9.23 6.81
C GLN A 197 16.07 8.56 8.16
N LEU A 198 15.31 7.52 8.55
CA LEU A 198 15.66 6.65 9.66
C LEU A 198 17.01 5.96 9.42
N ALA A 199 17.23 5.47 8.19
CA ALA A 199 18.46 4.78 7.83
C ALA A 199 19.67 5.72 7.86
N TRP A 200 19.53 6.90 7.23
CA TRP A 200 20.54 7.95 7.26
C TRP A 200 20.89 8.35 8.68
N THR A 201 19.88 8.70 9.49
CA THR A 201 20.08 9.14 10.88
C THR A 201 20.76 8.05 11.72
N ALA A 202 20.37 6.78 11.59
CA ALA A 202 21.04 5.69 12.30
C ALA A 202 22.49 5.48 11.81
N ALA A 203 22.74 5.59 10.51
CA ALA A 203 24.09 5.51 9.94
C ALA A 203 24.98 6.69 10.35
N SER A 204 24.43 7.90 10.48
CA SER A 204 25.11 9.08 11.04
C SER A 204 25.61 8.88 12.47
N ARG A 205 25.02 7.93 13.21
CA ARG A 205 25.45 7.55 14.56
C ARG A 205 26.43 6.38 14.58
N GLY A 206 26.96 5.98 13.43
CA GLY A 206 27.97 4.92 13.31
C GLY A 206 27.41 3.50 13.26
N LEU A 207 26.09 3.31 13.18
CA LEU A 207 25.50 1.97 13.03
C LEU A 207 25.67 1.47 11.59
N ASN A 208 25.83 0.16 11.43
CA ASN A 208 25.76 -0.48 10.12
C ASN A 208 24.29 -0.74 9.77
N VAL A 209 23.80 -0.05 8.73
CA VAL A 209 22.38 -0.05 8.37
C VAL A 209 22.18 -0.57 6.94
N GLY A 210 21.15 -1.39 6.77
CA GLY A 210 20.66 -1.84 5.46
C GLY A 210 19.24 -1.35 5.19
N ILE A 211 18.93 -0.98 3.95
CA ILE A 211 17.56 -0.76 3.47
C ILE A 211 17.23 -1.81 2.41
N CYS A 212 16.19 -2.59 2.65
CA CYS A 212 15.63 -3.51 1.67
C CYS A 212 14.28 -2.97 1.17
N ASP A 213 14.27 -2.46 -0.06
CA ASP A 213 13.08 -1.95 -0.72
C ASP A 213 12.38 -3.07 -1.50
N VAL A 214 11.22 -3.49 -0.97
CA VAL A 214 10.37 -4.52 -1.58
C VAL A 214 9.11 -3.92 -2.20
N ASP A 215 9.03 -2.59 -2.36
CA ASP A 215 7.92 -1.91 -3.03
C ASP A 215 8.07 -1.97 -4.56
N VAL A 216 7.68 -3.11 -5.13
CA VAL A 216 7.78 -3.42 -6.56
C VAL A 216 7.02 -2.45 -7.46
N CYS A 217 5.96 -1.83 -6.95
CA CYS A 217 5.07 -0.99 -7.74
C CYS A 217 5.58 0.45 -7.90
N GLY A 218 6.49 0.88 -7.04
CA GLY A 218 6.99 2.25 -7.02
C GLY A 218 8.25 2.39 -6.18
N PRO A 219 9.37 1.75 -6.59
CA PRO A 219 10.61 1.81 -5.83
C PRO A 219 11.09 3.26 -5.78
N SER A 220 11.11 3.84 -4.58
CA SER A 220 11.50 5.25 -4.37
C SER A 220 12.81 5.39 -3.61
N ILE A 221 13.27 4.32 -2.95
CA ILE A 221 14.51 4.32 -2.19
C ILE A 221 15.73 4.61 -3.09
N PRO A 222 15.93 3.99 -4.27
CA PRO A 222 17.06 4.32 -5.15
C PRO A 222 17.20 5.82 -5.45
N LEU A 223 16.07 6.49 -5.68
CA LEU A 223 16.02 7.93 -5.95
C LEU A 223 16.34 8.75 -4.70
N MET A 224 15.69 8.45 -3.58
CA MET A 224 15.88 9.18 -2.31
C MET A 224 17.27 9.02 -1.71
N MET A 225 18.00 7.97 -2.09
CA MET A 225 19.38 7.72 -1.66
C MET A 225 20.41 8.19 -2.70
N GLN A 226 20.00 8.87 -3.78
CA GLN A 226 20.86 9.27 -4.91
C GLN A 226 21.70 8.12 -5.50
N ALA A 227 21.11 6.91 -5.50
CA ALA A 227 21.75 5.67 -5.91
C ALA A 227 21.15 5.11 -7.21
N VAL A 228 20.43 5.92 -8.00
CA VAL A 228 19.67 5.45 -9.19
C VAL A 228 20.51 4.74 -10.25
N HIS A 229 21.82 5.00 -10.28
CA HIS A 229 22.78 4.33 -11.18
C HIS A 229 23.55 3.20 -10.49
N GLY A 230 23.14 2.81 -9.28
CA GLY A 230 23.71 1.71 -8.55
C GLY A 230 23.46 0.40 -9.27
N GLU A 231 24.53 -0.35 -9.52
CA GLU A 231 24.44 -1.67 -10.14
C GLU A 231 24.56 -2.75 -9.07
N VAL A 232 23.62 -3.69 -9.06
CA VAL A 232 23.71 -4.88 -8.20
C VAL A 232 24.63 -5.88 -8.87
N HIS A 233 25.82 -6.07 -8.29
CA HIS A 233 26.79 -7.03 -8.79
C HIS A 233 26.45 -8.45 -8.30
N GLN A 234 26.45 -9.40 -9.23
CA GLN A 234 26.30 -10.82 -8.92
C GLN A 234 27.67 -11.47 -8.78
N SER A 235 27.99 -11.93 -7.56
CA SER A 235 29.18 -12.71 -7.25
C SER A 235 28.85 -14.21 -7.11
N ALA A 236 29.87 -15.05 -7.01
CA ALA A 236 29.68 -16.48 -6.69
C ALA A 236 29.01 -16.72 -5.31
N ALA A 237 29.07 -15.73 -4.41
CA ALA A 237 28.53 -15.82 -3.06
C ALA A 237 27.13 -15.19 -2.90
N GLY A 238 26.61 -14.55 -3.96
CA GLY A 238 25.33 -13.84 -3.95
C GLY A 238 25.38 -12.44 -4.55
N TRP A 239 24.31 -11.67 -4.35
CA TRP A 239 24.20 -10.27 -4.78
C TRP A 239 24.84 -9.33 -3.76
N GLU A 240 25.55 -8.33 -4.25
CA GLU A 240 26.12 -7.27 -3.43
C GLU A 240 25.17 -6.07 -3.43
N PRO A 241 24.78 -5.55 -2.25
CA PRO A 241 23.95 -4.35 -2.17
C PRO A 241 24.73 -3.11 -2.61
N VAL A 242 24.00 -2.07 -2.99
CA VAL A 242 24.58 -0.78 -3.37
C VAL A 242 24.86 0.02 -2.10
N TYR A 243 26.12 0.37 -1.87
CA TYR A 243 26.52 1.20 -0.73
C TYR A 243 26.43 2.69 -1.11
N VAL A 244 25.72 3.46 -0.30
CA VAL A 244 25.62 4.93 -0.44
C VAL A 244 26.51 5.67 0.56
N ARG A 245 26.89 4.97 1.63
CA ARG A 245 27.95 5.29 2.59
C ARG A 245 28.57 3.96 3.02
N ASP A 246 29.77 3.97 3.57
CA ASP A 246 30.48 2.75 3.99
C ASP A 246 29.66 1.86 4.94
N ASN A 247 28.84 2.48 5.80
CA ASN A 247 27.97 1.80 6.76
C ASN A 247 26.47 1.83 6.37
N LEU A 248 26.12 2.22 5.14
CA LEU A 248 24.73 2.28 4.67
C LEU A 248 24.56 1.60 3.31
N ALA A 249 23.95 0.42 3.34
CA ALA A 249 23.71 -0.44 2.18
C ALA A 249 22.24 -0.41 1.77
N VAL A 250 21.99 -0.46 0.46
CA VAL A 250 20.65 -0.42 -0.13
C VAL A 250 20.49 -1.55 -1.13
N MET A 251 19.38 -2.28 -1.04
CA MET A 251 18.91 -3.20 -2.07
C MET A 251 17.50 -2.83 -2.45
N SER A 252 17.25 -2.59 -3.74
CA SER A 252 15.93 -2.29 -4.28
C SER A 252 15.74 -3.03 -5.59
N ILE A 253 14.49 -3.40 -5.86
CA ILE A 253 14.07 -3.85 -7.19
C ILE A 253 14.37 -2.81 -8.27
N GLY A 254 14.40 -1.52 -7.93
CA GLY A 254 14.71 -0.46 -8.89
C GLY A 254 16.07 -0.64 -9.58
N PHE A 255 17.07 -1.25 -8.93
CA PHE A 255 18.37 -1.54 -9.54
C PHE A 255 18.34 -2.70 -10.53
N LEU A 256 17.33 -3.57 -10.45
CA LEU A 256 17.17 -4.73 -11.31
C LEU A 256 16.28 -4.44 -12.53
N LEU A 257 15.69 -3.25 -12.59
CA LEU A 257 14.90 -2.81 -13.73
C LEU A 257 15.81 -2.20 -14.78
N PRO A 258 15.61 -2.53 -16.07
CA PRO A 258 16.42 -1.94 -17.15
C PRO A 258 16.19 -0.44 -17.30
N ASP A 259 14.97 0.04 -16.99
CA ASP A 259 14.58 1.44 -17.06
C ASP A 259 13.73 1.81 -15.84
N ALA A 260 13.93 3.02 -15.31
CA ALA A 260 13.18 3.52 -14.14
C ALA A 260 11.68 3.72 -14.41
N ASP A 261 11.31 4.03 -15.66
CA ASP A 261 9.92 4.24 -16.08
C ASP A 261 9.24 2.94 -16.59
N ALA A 262 9.91 1.80 -16.50
CA ALA A 262 9.34 0.54 -16.93
C ALA A 262 8.11 0.21 -16.07
N ALA A 263 6.93 0.12 -16.70
CA ALA A 263 5.72 -0.33 -16.01
C ALA A 263 5.82 -1.84 -15.73
N VAL A 264 6.26 -2.20 -14.52
CA VAL A 264 6.50 -3.58 -14.13
C VAL A 264 5.23 -4.24 -13.63
N VAL A 265 4.54 -4.96 -14.52
CA VAL A 265 3.41 -5.82 -14.13
C VAL A 265 3.92 -7.23 -13.85
N TRP A 266 4.38 -7.48 -12.63
CA TRP A 266 4.79 -8.82 -12.21
C TRP A 266 3.64 -9.59 -11.56
N ARG A 267 3.52 -10.86 -11.93
CA ARG A 267 2.57 -11.78 -11.29
C ARG A 267 3.11 -12.19 -9.92
N GLY A 268 2.21 -12.42 -8.97
CA GLY A 268 2.50 -12.75 -7.57
C GLY A 268 3.67 -13.72 -7.34
N PRO A 269 3.73 -14.89 -8.03
CA PRO A 269 4.83 -15.85 -7.85
C PRO A 269 6.22 -15.28 -8.16
N LYS A 270 6.35 -14.42 -9.18
CA LYS A 270 7.62 -13.79 -9.54
C LYS A 270 8.05 -12.76 -8.49
N LYS A 271 7.08 -12.00 -7.97
CA LYS A 271 7.30 -11.03 -6.88
C LYS A 271 7.76 -11.73 -5.59
N ASN A 272 7.08 -12.81 -5.20
CA ASN A 272 7.44 -13.58 -4.01
C ASN A 272 8.81 -14.25 -4.17
N GLY A 273 9.13 -14.74 -5.38
CA GLY A 273 10.46 -15.24 -5.71
C GLY A 273 11.54 -14.16 -5.55
N LEU A 274 11.29 -12.93 -6.02
CA LEU A 274 12.26 -11.85 -5.84
C LEU A 274 12.43 -11.46 -4.36
N ILE A 275 11.33 -11.36 -3.62
CA ILE A 275 11.38 -11.10 -2.17
C ILE A 275 12.23 -12.18 -1.49
N HIS A 276 12.05 -13.46 -1.82
CA HIS A 276 12.91 -14.53 -1.31
C HIS A 276 14.39 -14.27 -1.65
N GLN A 277 14.71 -13.97 -2.90
CA GLN A 277 16.09 -13.70 -3.35
C GLN A 277 16.73 -12.52 -2.59
N PHE A 278 15.98 -11.48 -2.26
CA PHE A 278 16.50 -10.35 -1.46
C PHE A 278 16.99 -10.75 -0.07
N PHE A 279 16.44 -11.83 0.48
CA PHE A 279 16.82 -12.31 1.82
C PHE A 279 17.68 -13.57 1.78
N SER A 280 17.68 -14.36 0.70
CA SER A 280 18.52 -15.56 0.53
C SER A 280 19.85 -15.27 -0.16
N ASP A 281 19.87 -14.36 -1.14
CA ASP A 281 20.99 -14.18 -2.07
C ASP A 281 21.80 -12.92 -1.78
N VAL A 282 21.20 -11.90 -1.15
CA VAL A 282 21.89 -10.62 -0.88
C VAL A 282 22.86 -10.76 0.29
N ARG A 283 24.09 -10.29 0.08
CA ARG A 283 25.17 -10.28 1.06
C ARG A 283 25.15 -8.97 1.85
N TRP A 284 24.27 -8.91 2.85
CA TRP A 284 24.15 -7.75 3.73
C TRP A 284 25.36 -7.49 4.63
N GLY A 285 26.18 -8.52 4.89
CA GLY A 285 27.31 -8.41 5.82
C GLY A 285 26.87 -8.30 7.27
N ASP A 286 27.64 -7.57 8.08
CA ASP A 286 27.36 -7.33 9.50
C ASP A 286 26.55 -6.04 9.65
N LEU A 287 25.24 -6.18 9.92
CA LEU A 287 24.33 -5.05 10.10
C LEU A 287 23.81 -4.99 11.53
N ASP A 288 23.78 -3.79 12.09
CA ASP A 288 23.07 -3.52 13.33
C ASP A 288 21.56 -3.43 13.10
N LEU A 289 21.15 -2.84 11.96
CA LEU A 289 19.74 -2.60 11.65
C LEU A 289 19.44 -2.83 10.16
N LEU A 290 18.46 -3.67 9.85
CA LEU A 290 17.89 -3.83 8.52
C LEU A 290 16.46 -3.29 8.50
N LEU A 291 16.25 -2.20 7.74
CA LEU A 291 14.96 -1.58 7.50
C LEU A 291 14.35 -2.15 6.22
N ILE A 292 13.13 -2.68 6.31
CA ILE A 292 12.42 -3.29 5.18
C ILE A 292 11.29 -2.35 4.75
N ASP A 293 11.45 -1.69 3.60
CA ASP A 293 10.44 -0.79 3.04
C ASP A 293 9.39 -1.60 2.28
N THR A 294 8.22 -1.77 2.88
CA THR A 294 7.16 -2.63 2.33
C THR A 294 6.24 -1.87 1.39
N PRO A 295 5.52 -2.50 0.44
CA PRO A 295 4.48 -1.80 -0.32
C PRO A 295 3.33 -1.31 0.59
N PRO A 296 2.54 -0.31 0.15
CA PRO A 296 1.43 0.20 0.94
C PRO A 296 0.24 -0.76 1.01
N GLY A 297 -0.46 -0.73 2.15
CA GLY A 297 -1.66 -1.52 2.44
C GLY A 297 -1.38 -3.00 2.67
N THR A 298 -2.38 -3.75 3.15
CA THR A 298 -2.25 -5.17 3.53
C THR A 298 -2.21 -6.09 2.29
N SER A 299 -1.05 -6.21 1.66
CA SER A 299 -0.84 -6.96 0.42
C SER A 299 -0.22 -8.34 0.65
N ASP A 300 -0.24 -9.24 -0.35
CA ASP A 300 0.35 -10.59 -0.26
C ASP A 300 1.86 -10.56 0.04
N GLU A 301 2.52 -9.45 -0.28
CA GLU A 301 3.91 -9.15 0.05
C GLU A 301 4.16 -9.21 1.55
N HIS A 302 3.27 -8.62 2.34
CA HIS A 302 3.42 -8.59 3.79
C HIS A 302 3.35 -9.99 4.38
N LEU A 303 2.41 -10.81 3.91
CA LEU A 303 2.30 -12.21 4.31
C LEU A 303 3.53 -13.02 3.90
N SER A 304 4.06 -12.76 2.70
CA SER A 304 5.28 -13.40 2.21
C SER A 304 6.47 -13.06 3.13
N LEU A 305 6.66 -11.78 3.46
CA LEU A 305 7.72 -11.31 4.35
C LEU A 305 7.62 -11.95 5.73
N VAL A 306 6.44 -11.91 6.35
CA VAL A 306 6.24 -12.47 7.70
C VAL A 306 6.39 -14.00 7.71
N SER A 307 6.09 -14.68 6.60
CA SER A 307 6.31 -16.13 6.50
C SER A 307 7.78 -16.53 6.29
N LEU A 308 8.60 -15.64 5.72
CA LEU A 308 10.00 -15.89 5.39
C LEU A 308 10.97 -15.35 6.44
N LEU A 309 10.58 -14.27 7.14
CA LEU A 309 11.44 -13.53 8.05
C LEU A 309 10.86 -13.48 9.46
N LYS A 310 11.72 -13.80 10.42
CA LYS A 310 11.49 -13.43 11.81
C LYS A 310 11.93 -11.97 12.02
N THR A 311 10.96 -11.08 12.19
CA THR A 311 11.20 -9.64 12.39
C THR A 311 11.15 -9.26 13.87
N ASP A 312 11.90 -8.23 14.26
CA ASP A 312 11.93 -7.71 15.63
C ASP A 312 10.76 -6.75 15.91
N GLY A 313 10.14 -6.24 14.83
CA GLY A 313 8.88 -5.52 14.90
C GLY A 313 8.62 -4.70 13.64
N ALA A 314 7.57 -3.89 13.71
CA ALA A 314 7.14 -3.00 12.65
C ALA A 314 6.91 -1.57 13.14
N ILE A 315 7.31 -0.60 12.32
CA ILE A 315 6.92 0.82 12.44
C ILE A 315 5.85 1.09 11.39
N ILE A 316 4.76 1.75 11.79
CA ILE A 316 3.69 2.10 10.87
C ILE A 316 3.71 3.60 10.61
N VAL A 317 3.85 3.99 9.34
CA VAL A 317 3.85 5.39 8.91
C VAL A 317 2.47 5.80 8.43
N THR A 318 2.01 6.97 8.86
CA THR A 318 0.71 7.53 8.48
C THR A 318 0.77 9.05 8.34
N THR A 319 -0.33 9.66 7.91
CA THR A 319 -0.53 11.11 7.95
C THR A 319 -1.70 11.45 8.87
N PRO A 320 -1.84 12.72 9.32
CA PRO A 320 -2.95 13.15 10.18
C PRO A 320 -4.35 13.00 9.57
N GLN A 321 -4.44 12.68 8.27
CA GLN A 321 -5.71 12.58 7.56
C GLN A 321 -6.52 11.36 8.03
N GLU A 322 -7.80 11.56 8.35
CA GLU A 322 -8.68 10.50 8.86
C GLU A 322 -8.73 9.27 7.94
N ALA A 323 -8.70 9.51 6.62
CA ALA A 323 -8.70 8.44 5.64
C ALA A 323 -7.44 7.56 5.74
N ALA A 324 -6.28 8.12 6.11
CA ALA A 324 -5.06 7.34 6.34
C ALA A 324 -5.13 6.58 7.68
N LEU A 325 -5.68 7.20 8.74
CA LEU A 325 -5.87 6.55 10.04
C LEU A 325 -6.75 5.29 9.97
N GLN A 326 -7.79 5.29 9.14
CA GLN A 326 -8.63 4.10 8.95
C GLN A 326 -7.85 2.90 8.38
N ASP A 327 -6.92 3.13 7.47
CA ASP A 327 -6.11 2.05 6.90
C ASP A 327 -4.99 1.62 7.85
N VAL A 328 -4.44 2.52 8.66
CA VAL A 328 -3.52 2.15 9.76
C VAL A 328 -4.19 1.22 10.77
N ARG A 329 -5.48 1.41 11.09
CA ARG A 329 -6.19 0.47 11.97
C ARG A 329 -6.22 -0.95 11.39
N LYS A 330 -6.36 -1.09 10.06
CA LYS A 330 -6.30 -2.40 9.40
C LYS A 330 -4.88 -2.97 9.48
N GLU A 331 -3.87 -2.14 9.29
CA GLU A 331 -2.46 -2.53 9.37
C GLU A 331 -2.04 -2.99 10.78
N ILE A 332 -2.47 -2.28 11.83
CA ILE A 332 -2.25 -2.69 13.22
C ILE A 332 -2.92 -4.04 13.49
N ASN A 333 -4.17 -4.22 13.02
CA ASN A 333 -4.87 -5.48 13.18
C ASN A 333 -4.21 -6.62 12.39
N PHE A 334 -3.65 -6.33 11.22
CA PHE A 334 -2.84 -7.28 10.47
C PHE A 334 -1.63 -7.72 11.31
N CYS A 335 -0.83 -6.78 11.82
CA CYS A 335 0.32 -7.08 12.68
C CYS A 335 -0.06 -7.96 13.88
N LYS A 336 -1.14 -7.62 14.58
CA LYS A 336 -1.66 -8.43 15.70
C LYS A 336 -2.04 -9.85 15.29
N LYS A 337 -2.66 -10.03 14.13
CA LYS A 337 -3.06 -11.35 13.62
C LYS A 337 -1.87 -12.21 13.23
N VAL A 338 -0.83 -11.62 12.64
CA VAL A 338 0.35 -12.36 12.17
C VAL A 338 1.46 -12.43 13.24
N GLY A 339 1.24 -11.87 14.42
CA GLY A 339 2.18 -11.92 15.55
C GLY A 339 3.37 -10.98 15.43
N VAL A 340 3.29 -9.94 14.60
CA VAL A 340 4.35 -8.91 14.47
C VAL A 340 4.13 -7.82 15.53
N ASN A 341 5.16 -7.55 16.32
CA ASN A 341 5.12 -6.51 17.34
C ASN A 341 5.15 -5.12 16.70
N VAL A 342 4.20 -4.25 17.05
CA VAL A 342 4.18 -2.86 16.57
C VAL A 342 5.05 -2.02 17.51
N LEU A 343 6.24 -1.64 17.02
CA LEU A 343 7.21 -0.80 17.76
C LEU A 343 6.70 0.61 17.94
N GLY A 344 5.91 1.10 16.97
CA GLY A 344 5.09 2.28 17.14
C GLY A 344 4.58 2.86 15.82
N VAL A 345 3.76 3.90 15.95
CA VAL A 345 3.17 4.63 14.83
C VAL A 345 3.81 6.01 14.71
N VAL A 346 4.25 6.35 13.50
CA VAL A 346 4.85 7.63 13.13
C VAL A 346 3.85 8.42 12.29
N GLU A 347 3.51 9.62 12.75
CA GLU A 347 2.65 10.54 12.01
C GLU A 347 3.50 11.51 11.19
N ASN A 348 3.67 11.21 9.90
CA ASN A 348 4.43 12.03 8.96
C ASN A 348 3.58 13.20 8.41
N MET A 349 4.24 14.23 7.89
CA MET A 349 3.61 15.44 7.34
C MET A 349 2.65 16.13 8.32
N ALA A 350 2.98 16.10 9.61
CA ALA A 350 2.20 16.75 10.63
C ALA A 350 2.21 18.28 10.42
N SER A 351 1.06 18.92 10.58
CA SER A 351 0.92 20.36 10.38
C SER A 351 -0.17 20.92 11.29
N SER A 352 -0.03 22.18 11.69
CA SER A 352 -1.05 22.92 12.43
C SER A 352 -2.39 22.96 11.70
N VAL A 353 -2.37 22.90 10.36
CA VAL A 353 -3.57 22.80 9.53
C VAL A 353 -4.41 21.58 9.92
N PHE A 354 -3.79 20.43 10.10
CA PHE A 354 -4.48 19.19 10.47
C PHE A 354 -4.82 19.13 11.96
N ALA A 355 -4.00 19.74 12.82
CA ALA A 355 -4.26 19.80 14.26
C ALA A 355 -5.59 20.52 14.59
N SER A 356 -6.05 21.44 13.72
CA SER A 356 -7.33 22.12 13.88
C SER A 356 -8.56 21.21 13.64
N VAL A 357 -8.39 20.14 12.85
CA VAL A 357 -9.47 19.21 12.48
C VAL A 357 -9.42 17.94 13.31
N ASN A 358 -8.22 17.41 13.57
CA ASN A 358 -8.00 16.24 14.42
C ASN A 358 -6.81 16.48 15.36
N PRO A 359 -7.03 17.19 16.49
CA PRO A 359 -5.94 17.61 17.39
C PRO A 359 -5.20 16.45 18.08
N ASN A 360 -5.81 15.26 18.14
CA ASN A 360 -5.20 14.08 18.74
C ASN A 360 -4.74 13.04 17.71
N GLY A 361 -4.93 13.31 16.40
CA GLY A 361 -4.43 12.53 15.26
C GLY A 361 -4.32 11.03 15.49
N ALA A 362 -3.16 10.48 15.13
CA ALA A 362 -2.79 9.09 15.34
C ALA A 362 -2.62 8.74 16.82
N LYS A 363 -2.28 9.69 17.70
CA LYS A 363 -2.09 9.44 19.14
C LYS A 363 -3.34 8.87 19.81
N SER A 364 -4.52 9.38 19.46
CA SER A 364 -5.80 8.86 19.96
C SER A 364 -6.06 7.43 19.50
N MET A 365 -5.81 7.15 18.22
CA MET A 365 -5.92 5.81 17.63
C MET A 365 -4.94 4.83 18.28
N CYS A 366 -3.68 5.22 18.51
CA CYS A 366 -2.67 4.39 19.15
C CYS A 366 -3.12 3.98 20.56
N LYS A 367 -3.68 4.91 21.33
CA LYS A 367 -4.25 4.61 22.65
C LYS A 367 -5.42 3.63 22.58
N GLN A 368 -6.33 3.79 21.63
CA GLN A 368 -7.48 2.88 21.45
C GLN A 368 -7.06 1.47 21.02
N MET A 369 -6.01 1.39 20.20
CA MET A 369 -5.50 0.14 19.65
C MET A 369 -4.42 -0.49 20.53
N GLU A 370 -4.07 0.13 21.65
CA GLU A 370 -3.03 -0.32 22.59
C GLU A 370 -1.67 -0.54 21.91
N VAL A 371 -1.27 0.41 21.06
CA VAL A 371 0.05 0.42 20.40
C VAL A 371 0.84 1.69 20.73
N PRO A 372 2.19 1.64 20.70
CA PRO A 372 3.00 2.82 20.96
C PRO A 372 2.82 3.92 19.90
N TYR A 373 2.88 5.18 20.33
CA TYR A 373 2.95 6.33 19.45
C TYR A 373 4.37 6.90 19.50
N SER A 374 5.09 6.84 18.37
CA SER A 374 6.51 7.20 18.32
C SER A 374 6.74 8.70 18.07
N GLY A 375 5.70 9.43 17.67
CA GLY A 375 5.76 10.88 17.47
C GLY A 375 5.24 11.31 16.11
N ALA A 376 5.46 12.59 15.82
CA ALA A 376 5.09 13.23 14.57
C ALA A 376 6.30 13.87 13.92
N ILE A 377 6.41 13.73 12.60
CA ILE A 377 7.40 14.43 11.77
C ILE A 377 6.65 15.57 11.06
N PRO A 378 7.01 16.84 11.30
CA PRO A 378 6.34 17.97 10.69
C PRO A 378 6.55 18.01 9.18
N LEU A 379 5.60 18.62 8.46
CA LEU A 379 5.76 18.90 7.04
C LEU A 379 6.83 19.99 6.86
N ASP A 380 8.00 19.61 6.37
CA ASP A 380 9.20 20.45 6.34
C ASP A 380 9.88 20.41 4.96
N PRO A 381 10.07 21.56 4.28
CA PRO A 381 10.80 21.64 3.01
C PRO A 381 12.27 21.19 3.11
N SER A 382 12.90 21.29 4.28
CA SER A 382 14.29 20.87 4.50
C SER A 382 14.42 19.35 4.43
N LEU A 383 13.43 18.61 4.95
CA LEU A 383 13.35 17.16 4.82
C LEU A 383 13.23 16.73 3.35
N LEU A 384 12.40 17.43 2.56
CA LEU A 384 12.28 17.18 1.13
C LEU A 384 13.62 17.41 0.41
N ARG A 385 14.28 18.54 0.68
CA ARG A 385 15.59 18.87 0.11
C ARG A 385 16.65 17.81 0.44
N ALA A 386 16.65 17.31 1.67
CA ALA A 386 17.57 16.24 2.08
C ALA A 386 17.32 14.93 1.31
N CYS A 387 16.06 14.54 1.13
CA CYS A 387 15.71 13.37 0.31
C CYS A 387 16.02 13.54 -1.18
N GLU A 388 15.82 14.74 -1.74
CA GLU A 388 16.22 15.03 -3.12
C GLU A 388 17.73 15.04 -3.30
N ALA A 389 18.49 15.48 -2.30
CA ALA A 389 19.96 15.48 -2.34
C ALA A 389 20.59 14.14 -1.93
N GLY A 390 19.82 13.19 -1.39
CA GLY A 390 20.34 11.91 -0.91
C GLY A 390 21.24 12.05 0.32
N VAL A 391 20.90 12.94 1.25
CA VAL A 391 21.67 13.21 2.47
C VAL A 391 20.84 13.04 3.74
N ALA A 392 21.53 12.88 4.87
CA ALA A 392 20.90 12.85 6.19
C ALA A 392 20.36 14.24 6.56
N ALA A 393 19.03 14.35 6.75
CA ALA A 393 18.42 15.62 7.15
C ALA A 393 18.97 16.14 8.48
N VAL A 394 19.30 15.22 9.40
CA VAL A 394 19.87 15.53 10.71
C VAL A 394 21.29 16.12 10.63
N GLU A 395 22.06 15.79 9.59
CA GLU A 395 23.40 16.35 9.37
C GLU A 395 23.33 17.70 8.65
N GLU A 396 22.53 17.78 7.58
CA GLU A 396 22.46 18.98 6.72
C GLU A 396 21.60 20.10 7.34
N PHE A 397 20.53 19.73 8.06
CA PHE A 397 19.56 20.66 8.64
C PHE A 397 19.29 20.35 10.13
N PRO A 398 20.31 20.39 11.01
CA PRO A 398 20.21 19.88 12.38
C PRO A 398 19.21 20.65 13.27
N THR A 399 18.98 21.94 12.98
CA THR A 399 18.10 22.81 13.77
C THR A 399 16.65 22.82 13.28
N GLU A 400 16.34 22.09 12.21
CA GLU A 400 15.00 22.08 11.65
C GLU A 400 14.07 21.11 12.42
N PRO A 401 12.78 21.43 12.58
CA PRO A 401 11.85 20.63 13.38
C PRO A 401 11.73 19.17 12.94
N ALA A 402 11.87 18.88 11.65
CA ALA A 402 11.84 17.51 11.15
C ALA A 402 13.07 16.70 11.59
N SER A 403 14.25 17.34 11.64
CA SER A 403 15.49 16.72 12.08
C SER A 403 15.45 16.40 13.57
N GLU A 404 14.97 17.34 14.41
CA GLU A 404 14.77 17.08 15.84
C GLU A 404 13.80 15.91 16.09
N ALA A 405 12.71 15.84 15.31
CA ALA A 405 11.75 14.74 15.40
C ALA A 405 12.36 13.39 14.97
N LEU A 406 13.18 13.37 13.91
CA LEU A 406 13.88 12.18 13.44
C LEU A 406 14.94 11.70 14.43
N GLU A 407 15.74 12.61 15.00
CA GLU A 407 16.72 12.30 16.04
C GLU A 407 16.06 11.63 17.25
N LYS A 408 14.93 12.20 17.72
CA LYS A 408 14.17 11.60 18.81
C LYS A 408 13.63 10.22 18.43
N LEU A 409 13.05 10.09 17.23
CA LEU A 409 12.47 8.84 16.75
C LEU A 409 13.52 7.72 16.66
N VAL A 410 14.72 8.01 16.15
CA VAL A 410 15.82 7.05 16.08
C VAL A 410 16.33 6.69 17.47
N SER A 411 16.51 7.66 18.37
CA SER A 411 16.92 7.36 19.75
C SER A 411 15.94 6.43 20.45
N ASP A 412 14.64 6.70 20.34
CA ASP A 412 13.59 5.87 20.94
C ASP A 412 13.59 4.46 20.31
N LEU A 413 13.73 4.37 18.99
CA LEU A 413 13.78 3.10 18.26
C LEU A 413 14.99 2.25 18.66
N LEU A 414 16.20 2.84 18.68
CA LEU A 414 17.42 2.13 19.03
C LEU A 414 17.38 1.65 20.49
N THR A 415 16.86 2.47 21.40
CA THR A 415 16.64 2.09 22.80
C THR A 415 15.67 0.92 22.92
N LEU A 416 14.55 0.96 22.19
CA LEU A 416 13.56 -0.12 22.18
C LEU A 416 14.13 -1.44 21.65
N LEU A 417 15.05 -1.36 20.69
CA LEU A 417 15.69 -2.51 20.06
C LEU A 417 16.94 -3.00 20.80
N ASP A 418 17.36 -2.33 21.88
CA ASP A 418 18.60 -2.62 22.62
C ASP A 418 19.85 -2.53 21.71
N LEU A 419 19.89 -1.45 20.90
CA LEU A 419 21.02 -1.10 20.04
C LEU A 419 21.77 0.11 20.63
N PRO A 420 23.09 0.24 20.35
CA PRO A 420 23.85 1.40 20.81
C PRO A 420 23.29 2.69 20.21
N LEU A 421 23.22 3.75 21.02
CA LEU A 421 22.74 5.05 20.56
C LEU A 421 23.77 5.75 19.66
N HIS A 422 25.05 5.51 19.89
CA HIS A 422 26.18 5.95 19.07
C HIS A 422 27.24 4.85 19.05
N ARG A 423 27.96 4.76 17.95
CA ARG A 423 29.16 3.96 17.80
C ARG A 423 30.27 4.88 17.33
N ASP A 424 31.34 4.99 18.13
CA ASP A 424 32.52 5.73 17.72
C ASP A 424 33.32 4.89 16.72
N GLU A 425 34.06 5.52 15.81
CA GLU A 425 34.81 4.85 14.72
C GLU A 425 35.91 3.86 15.21
N GLU A 426 36.13 3.73 16.53
CA GLU A 426 37.15 2.87 17.14
C GLU A 426 36.64 1.51 17.66
N ASP A 427 35.34 1.21 17.59
CA ASP A 427 34.70 -0.07 18.00
C ASP A 427 34.34 -1.00 16.84
#